data_AF-A0A9D9JND7-F1
#
_entry.id   AF-A0A9D9JND7-F1
#
_cell.length_a   1.000
_cell.length_b   1.000
_cell.length_c   1.000
_cell.angle_alpha   90.00
_cell.angle_beta   90.00
_cell.angle_gamma   90.00
#
_symmetry.space_group_name_H-M   'P 1'
#
loop_
_entity.id
_entity.type
_entity.pdbx_description
1 polymer ?
#
loop_
_entity_poly.entity_id
_entity_poly.type
_entity_poly.pdbx_seq_one_letter_code
_entity_poly.pdbx_strand_id
1 'polypeptide(L)'
;MNRQTNQNGKPRSTITWVATFLSLALLVASLALGLGSGEAVAKPSKTPTPTPTATPTPSGTKTISIKDGHKGTHVECSDGQQIEWHFVITQIANSSLAPGSITAQLQNAGTATIGLGNFTGGVAHYTYYTSSPETLIDAWATIYAGWDGQFN
;
A
#
# COMPACT_ATOMS: atom_id res chain seq x y z
N MET A 1 37.28 -1.42 -52.64
CA MET A 1 37.86 -2.68 -52.11
C MET A 1 37.92 -2.59 -50.59
N ASN A 2 37.47 -3.67 -49.90
CA ASN A 2 37.90 -4.24 -48.60
C ASN A 2 38.20 -3.31 -47.40
N ARG A 3 37.85 -3.61 -46.14
CA ARG A 3 37.29 -4.81 -45.46
C ARG A 3 36.93 -4.40 -44.01
N GLN A 4 35.85 -4.99 -43.47
CA GLN A 4 35.63 -5.58 -42.11
C GLN A 4 36.29 -4.95 -40.88
N THR A 5 35.66 -4.76 -39.70
CA THR A 5 34.96 -5.73 -38.80
C THR A 5 34.08 -4.95 -37.79
N ASN A 6 32.79 -5.24 -37.61
CA ASN A 6 32.18 -6.14 -36.61
C ASN A 6 32.73 -6.05 -35.17
N GLN A 7 31.98 -5.45 -34.23
CA GLN A 7 31.87 -5.89 -32.83
C GLN A 7 30.53 -5.45 -32.20
N ASN A 8 29.73 -6.47 -31.87
CA ASN A 8 28.98 -6.64 -30.61
C ASN A 8 27.68 -5.86 -30.39
N GLY A 9 26.59 -6.59 -30.67
CA GLY A 9 25.29 -6.37 -30.06
C GLY A 9 25.40 -6.36 -28.53
N LYS A 10 24.87 -5.30 -27.93
CA LYS A 10 24.61 -5.25 -26.50
C LYS A 10 23.24 -5.89 -26.29
N PRO A 11 23.13 -6.96 -25.48
CA PRO A 11 21.82 -7.55 -25.20
C PRO A 11 20.94 -6.51 -24.51
N ARG A 12 19.71 -6.34 -25.01
CA ARG A 12 18.63 -5.69 -24.26
C ARG A 12 18.49 -6.47 -22.96
N SER A 13 18.91 -5.87 -21.87
CA SER A 13 18.80 -6.47 -20.55
C SER A 13 17.34 -6.42 -20.14
N THR A 14 16.61 -7.49 -20.43
CA THR A 14 15.29 -7.76 -19.86
C THR A 14 15.52 -8.10 -18.39
N ILE A 15 15.37 -7.11 -17.51
CA ILE A 15 15.47 -7.30 -16.07
C ILE A 15 14.18 -8.02 -15.63
N THR A 16 14.25 -9.34 -15.62
CA THR A 16 13.29 -10.22 -14.94
C THR A 16 13.43 -9.96 -13.44
N TRP A 17 12.46 -9.27 -12.84
CA TRP A 17 12.40 -9.12 -11.39
C TRP A 17 12.21 -10.48 -10.73
N VAL A 18 13.26 -10.99 -10.10
CA VAL A 18 13.22 -12.17 -9.24
C VAL A 18 12.65 -11.72 -7.90
N ALA A 19 11.43 -12.15 -7.56
CA ALA A 19 10.84 -11.93 -6.24
C ALA A 19 11.52 -12.85 -5.22
N THR A 20 12.51 -12.33 -4.48
CA THR A 20 13.07 -13.01 -3.31
C THR A 20 12.12 -12.80 -2.12
N PHE A 21 11.34 -13.84 -1.80
CA PHE A 21 10.67 -13.96 -0.52
C PHE A 21 11.74 -14.25 0.55
N LEU A 22 12.24 -13.21 1.21
CA LEU A 22 13.08 -13.37 2.38
C LEU A 22 12.20 -13.63 3.59
N SER A 23 11.99 -14.91 3.90
CA SER A 23 11.47 -15.36 5.17
C SER A 23 12.34 -14.84 6.31
N LEU A 24 11.75 -14.08 7.23
CA LEU A 24 12.35 -13.83 8.54
C LEU A 24 11.43 -14.42 9.62
N ALA A 25 11.80 -15.62 10.07
CA ALA A 25 11.36 -16.18 11.33
C ALA A 25 12.45 -15.90 12.38
N LEU A 26 12.06 -15.53 13.62
CA LEU A 26 12.68 -15.88 14.92
C LEU A 26 11.84 -15.24 16.07
N LEU A 27 11.15 -15.98 16.96
CA LEU A 27 11.57 -16.72 18.19
C LEU A 27 11.79 -15.78 19.41
N VAL A 28 11.52 -16.07 20.71
CA VAL A 28 11.39 -17.27 21.57
C VAL A 28 10.65 -16.88 22.88
N ALA A 29 10.03 -17.82 23.61
CA ALA A 29 10.43 -18.14 25.02
C ALA A 29 9.55 -19.26 25.62
N SER A 30 10.20 -20.34 26.05
CA SER A 30 9.62 -21.50 26.75
C SER A 30 9.73 -21.31 28.27
N LEU A 31 8.80 -21.86 29.06
CA LEU A 31 9.10 -22.30 30.44
C LEU A 31 8.22 -23.49 30.86
N ALA A 32 8.86 -24.50 31.44
CA ALA A 32 8.33 -25.82 31.80
C ALA A 32 7.70 -25.88 33.22
N LEU A 33 7.17 -27.07 33.58
CA LEU A 33 6.78 -27.65 34.90
C LEU A 33 5.29 -28.05 34.93
N GLY A 34 4.83 -29.20 35.41
CA GLY A 34 5.41 -30.44 35.91
C GLY A 34 4.27 -31.48 36.05
N LEU A 35 4.56 -32.77 35.85
CA LEU A 35 3.61 -33.86 36.05
C LEU A 35 3.57 -34.21 37.54
N GLY A 36 2.49 -33.81 38.21
CA GLY A 36 2.14 -34.24 39.57
C GLY A 36 0.75 -34.85 39.56
N SER A 37 0.68 -36.18 39.70
CA SER A 37 -0.54 -36.87 40.10
C SER A 37 -0.71 -36.69 41.61
N GLY A 38 -1.77 -35.99 42.02
CA GLY A 38 -2.11 -35.77 43.43
C GLY A 38 -3.54 -35.25 43.56
N GLU A 39 -4.31 -35.91 44.42
CA GLU A 39 -5.75 -35.78 44.58
C GLU A 39 -6.23 -34.46 45.24
N ALA A 40 -7.47 -34.12 44.89
CA ALA A 40 -8.51 -33.44 45.70
C ALA A 40 -8.53 -31.90 45.89
N VAL A 41 -9.76 -31.40 45.68
CA VAL A 41 -10.42 -30.20 46.25
C VAL A 41 -10.52 -28.91 45.40
N ALA A 42 -11.78 -28.56 45.12
CA ALA A 42 -12.40 -27.26 44.79
C ALA A 42 -12.33 -26.64 43.36
N LYS A 43 -13.53 -26.32 42.86
CA LYS A 43 -13.90 -25.68 41.57
C LYS A 43 -13.56 -24.18 41.54
N PRO A 44 -13.08 -23.66 40.39
CA PRO A 44 -13.55 -22.36 39.91
C PRO A 44 -14.16 -22.47 38.50
N SER A 45 -15.21 -21.69 38.29
CA SER A 45 -15.92 -21.53 37.01
C SER A 45 -14.96 -21.04 35.93
N LYS A 46 -14.90 -21.75 34.78
CA LYS A 46 -14.18 -21.24 33.60
C LYS A 46 -14.86 -19.95 33.15
N THR A 47 -14.22 -18.81 33.33
CA THR A 47 -14.62 -17.56 32.69
C THR A 47 -14.60 -17.79 31.17
N PRO A 48 -15.69 -17.58 30.42
CA PRO A 48 -15.64 -17.67 28.98
C PRO A 48 -14.65 -16.62 28.45
N THR A 49 -13.65 -17.07 27.70
CA THR A 49 -12.80 -16.18 26.90
C THR A 49 -13.72 -15.29 26.04
N PRO A 50 -13.57 -13.96 26.04
CA PRO A 50 -14.36 -13.10 25.16
C PRO A 50 -14.13 -13.55 23.72
N THR A 51 -15.20 -13.98 23.06
CA THR A 51 -15.20 -14.20 21.62
C THR A 51 -14.77 -12.89 20.96
N PRO A 52 -13.77 -12.88 20.05
CA PRO A 52 -13.43 -11.68 19.32
C PRO A 52 -14.69 -11.20 18.62
N THR A 53 -15.16 -10.00 18.99
CA THR A 53 -16.27 -9.36 18.31
C THR A 53 -15.79 -9.11 16.89
N ALA A 54 -16.44 -9.75 15.91
CA ALA A 54 -16.14 -9.51 14.51
C ALA A 54 -16.31 -8.01 14.23
N THR A 55 -15.23 -7.33 13.85
CA THR A 55 -15.32 -5.97 13.33
C THR A 55 -16.28 -6.01 12.14
N PRO A 56 -17.36 -5.21 12.14
CA PRO A 56 -18.32 -5.26 11.05
C PRO A 56 -17.59 -4.93 9.74
N THR A 57 -17.67 -5.85 8.78
CA THR A 57 -17.28 -5.54 7.40
C THR A 57 -18.25 -4.46 6.90
N PRO A 58 -17.78 -3.26 6.54
CA PRO A 58 -18.67 -2.24 6.02
C PRO A 58 -19.34 -2.77 4.74
N SER A 59 -20.68 -2.65 4.68
CA SER A 59 -21.45 -3.11 3.53
C SER A 59 -21.38 -2.06 2.42
N GLY A 60 -20.94 -2.47 1.23
CA GLY A 60 -20.90 -1.65 0.02
C GLY A 60 -19.64 -0.79 -0.14
N THR A 61 -19.52 -0.22 -1.34
CA THR A 61 -18.41 0.65 -1.73
C THR A 61 -18.93 1.95 -2.34
N LYS A 62 -18.08 2.97 -2.38
CA LYS A 62 -18.29 4.23 -3.10
C LYS A 62 -17.01 4.68 -3.78
N THR A 63 -17.16 5.49 -4.84
CA THR A 63 -16.05 6.23 -5.43
C THR A 63 -15.79 7.50 -4.63
N ILE A 64 -14.52 7.78 -4.37
CA ILE A 64 -14.04 9.01 -3.75
C ILE A 64 -13.08 9.69 -4.71
N SER A 65 -13.08 11.01 -4.70
CA SER A 65 -12.19 11.83 -5.52
C SER A 65 -11.29 12.64 -4.62
N ILE A 66 -10.12 12.99 -5.16
CA ILE A 66 -9.22 13.94 -4.53
C ILE A 66 -9.91 15.29 -4.35
N LYS A 67 -9.55 16.02 -3.29
CA LYS A 67 -10.07 17.37 -3.08
C LYS A 67 -9.81 18.24 -4.30
N ASP A 68 -10.81 19.03 -4.67
CA ASP A 68 -10.73 19.95 -5.82
C ASP A 68 -9.54 20.92 -5.70
N GLY A 69 -9.13 21.30 -4.49
CA GLY A 69 -7.97 22.17 -4.27
C GLY A 69 -6.62 21.59 -4.70
N HIS A 70 -6.53 20.29 -4.96
CA HIS A 70 -5.32 19.66 -5.52
C HIS A 70 -5.39 19.50 -7.05
N LYS A 71 -6.58 19.63 -7.66
CA LYS A 71 -6.73 19.54 -9.11
C LYS A 71 -6.10 20.76 -9.78
N GLY A 72 -5.42 20.53 -10.90
CA GLY A 72 -4.64 21.56 -11.58
C GLY A 72 -3.31 21.89 -10.91
N THR A 73 -2.89 21.15 -9.89
CA THR A 73 -1.54 21.33 -9.31
C THR A 73 -0.51 21.09 -10.41
N HIS A 74 0.22 22.14 -10.75
CA HIS A 74 1.27 22.14 -11.75
C HIS A 74 2.62 22.18 -11.04
N VAL A 75 3.52 21.28 -11.42
CA VAL A 75 4.87 21.19 -10.87
C VAL A 75 5.88 21.16 -12.01
N GLU A 76 6.90 22.00 -11.88
CA GLU A 76 8.07 22.00 -12.75
C GLU A 76 9.33 21.88 -11.88
N CYS A 77 10.26 21.07 -12.35
CA CYS A 77 11.58 20.87 -11.77
C CYS A 77 12.66 21.15 -12.82
N SER A 78 13.89 21.36 -12.36
CA SER A 78 15.06 21.49 -13.23
C SER A 78 15.28 20.24 -14.08
N ASP A 79 15.98 20.41 -15.21
CA ASP A 79 16.26 19.32 -16.15
C ASP A 79 16.82 18.06 -15.48
N GLY A 80 16.21 16.92 -15.81
CA GLY A 80 16.60 15.61 -15.29
C GLY A 80 16.06 15.26 -13.90
N GLN A 81 15.34 16.16 -13.23
CA GLN A 81 14.65 15.85 -11.97
C GLN A 81 13.26 15.24 -12.22
N GLN A 82 12.82 14.41 -11.28
CA GLN A 82 11.48 13.83 -11.27
C GLN A 82 10.59 14.54 -10.26
N ILE A 83 9.29 14.57 -10.57
CA ILE A 83 8.26 15.04 -9.65
C ILE A 83 7.79 13.83 -8.85
N GLU A 84 7.75 13.95 -7.53
CA GLU A 84 7.12 12.98 -6.64
C GLU A 84 5.70 13.43 -6.32
N TRP A 85 4.72 12.63 -6.73
CA TRP A 85 3.32 12.77 -6.33
C TRP A 85 3.06 11.86 -5.15
N HIS A 86 2.70 12.44 -4.01
CA HIS A 86 2.36 11.71 -2.80
C HIS A 86 0.91 11.98 -2.41
N PHE A 87 0.09 10.95 -2.52
CA PHE A 87 -1.34 10.98 -2.24
C PHE A 87 -1.65 10.27 -0.93
N VAL A 88 -2.66 10.76 -0.22
CA VAL A 88 -3.10 10.18 1.05
C VAL A 88 -4.61 10.04 1.15
N ILE A 89 -5.06 8.88 1.63
CA ILE A 89 -6.45 8.64 2.02
C ILE A 89 -6.48 8.42 3.53
N THR A 90 -7.11 9.33 4.27
CA THR A 90 -7.07 9.37 5.74
C THR A 90 -8.28 8.70 6.39
N GLN A 91 -8.24 8.52 7.71
CA GLN A 91 -9.37 8.05 8.54
C GLN A 91 -9.89 6.66 8.14
N ILE A 92 -8.95 5.78 7.80
CA ILE A 92 -9.23 4.38 7.51
C ILE A 92 -9.01 3.57 8.79
N ALA A 93 -10.00 2.77 9.20
CA ALA A 93 -9.95 2.10 10.50
C ALA A 93 -8.80 1.08 10.64
N ASN A 94 -8.42 0.40 9.54
CA ASN A 94 -7.29 -0.51 9.49
C ASN A 94 -6.85 -0.76 8.04
N SER A 95 -5.66 -1.34 7.85
CA SER A 95 -5.03 -1.50 6.53
C SER A 95 -5.85 -2.34 5.54
N SER A 96 -6.64 -3.32 6.00
CA SER A 96 -7.45 -4.17 5.11
C SER A 96 -8.59 -3.42 4.42
N LEU A 97 -8.96 -2.24 4.94
CA LEU A 97 -9.99 -1.37 4.39
C LEU A 97 -9.43 -0.27 3.48
N ALA A 98 -8.10 -0.16 3.37
CA ALA A 98 -7.48 0.80 2.46
C ALA A 98 -7.65 0.36 1.00
N PRO A 99 -7.91 1.27 0.06
CA PRO A 99 -7.85 0.95 -1.36
C PRO A 99 -6.47 0.41 -1.72
N GLY A 100 -6.41 -0.78 -2.35
CA GLY A 100 -5.14 -1.36 -2.80
C GLY A 100 -4.43 -0.54 -3.87
N SER A 101 -5.18 0.33 -4.56
CA SER A 101 -4.66 1.31 -5.52
C SER A 101 -5.60 2.52 -5.65
N ILE A 102 -5.07 3.58 -6.24
CA ILE A 102 -5.81 4.73 -6.75
C ILE A 102 -5.58 4.89 -8.25
N THR A 103 -6.42 5.66 -8.91
CA THR A 103 -6.19 6.12 -10.29
C THR A 103 -5.97 7.63 -10.27
N ALA A 104 -4.90 8.10 -10.90
CA ALA A 104 -4.63 9.52 -11.10
C ALA A 104 -4.59 9.83 -12.59
N GLN A 105 -5.18 10.95 -12.99
CA GLN A 105 -5.06 11.49 -14.33
C GLN A 105 -4.08 12.66 -14.29
N LEU A 106 -3.02 12.53 -15.07
CA LEU A 106 -1.94 13.51 -15.21
C LEU A 106 -1.95 14.02 -16.65
N GLN A 107 -1.57 15.28 -16.85
CA GLN A 107 -1.66 15.94 -18.14
C GLN A 107 -0.73 15.31 -19.18
N ASN A 108 0.51 15.01 -18.81
CA ASN A 108 1.53 14.49 -19.73
C ASN A 108 1.71 12.97 -19.59
N ALA A 109 1.73 12.45 -18.36
CA ALA A 109 1.85 11.02 -18.09
C ALA A 109 0.55 10.23 -18.36
N GLY A 110 -0.58 10.92 -18.56
CA GLY A 110 -1.88 10.29 -18.80
C GLY A 110 -2.46 9.65 -17.54
N THR A 111 -3.20 8.55 -17.71
CA THR A 111 -3.84 7.85 -16.59
C THR A 111 -2.89 6.83 -15.96
N ALA A 112 -2.61 7.00 -14.66
CA ALA A 112 -1.77 6.10 -13.87
C ALA A 112 -2.59 5.34 -12.83
N THR A 113 -2.31 4.05 -12.67
CA THR A 113 -2.77 3.25 -11.52
C THR A 113 -1.63 3.17 -10.51
N ILE A 114 -1.85 3.67 -9.30
CA ILE A 114 -0.82 3.82 -8.28
C ILE A 114 -1.16 2.88 -7.12
N GLY A 115 -0.27 1.94 -6.83
CA GLY A 115 -0.46 0.95 -5.76
C GLY A 115 -0.25 1.53 -4.36
N LEU A 116 -0.91 0.94 -3.37
CA LEU A 116 -0.70 1.25 -1.96
C LEU A 116 0.76 0.98 -1.58
N GLY A 117 1.47 2.02 -1.13
CA GLY A 117 2.85 1.90 -0.67
C GLY A 117 2.95 1.56 0.81
N ASN A 118 2.22 2.31 1.65
CA ASN A 118 2.26 2.14 3.09
C ASN A 118 0.90 2.46 3.75
N PHE A 119 0.66 1.89 4.93
CA PHE A 119 -0.46 2.23 5.79
C PHE A 119 0.04 2.53 7.21
N THR A 120 -0.18 3.74 7.71
CA THR A 120 0.27 4.12 9.06
C THR A 120 -0.70 5.12 9.68
N GLY A 121 -1.04 4.92 10.97
CA GLY A 121 -1.89 5.85 11.71
C GLY A 121 -3.28 6.08 11.11
N GLY A 122 -3.85 5.11 10.40
CA GLY A 122 -5.13 5.25 9.71
C GLY A 122 -5.05 6.01 8.38
N VAL A 123 -3.86 6.14 7.81
CA VAL A 123 -3.61 6.81 6.52
C VAL A 123 -2.99 5.83 5.54
N ALA A 124 -3.58 5.73 4.35
CA ALA A 124 -3.03 5.02 3.21
C ALA A 124 -2.20 5.98 2.35
N HIS A 125 -0.99 5.57 1.97
CA HIS A 125 -0.01 6.38 1.24
C HIS A 125 0.26 5.79 -0.14
N TYR A 126 0.24 6.63 -1.18
CA TYR A 126 0.49 6.26 -2.57
C TYR A 126 1.53 7.21 -3.17
N THR A 127 2.58 6.66 -3.77
CA THR A 127 3.66 7.45 -4.37
C THR A 127 3.79 7.13 -5.85
N TYR A 128 3.90 8.16 -6.68
CA TYR A 128 4.13 8.02 -8.11
C TYR A 128 5.11 9.09 -8.61
N TYR A 129 5.93 8.74 -9.60
CA TYR A 129 6.94 9.65 -10.14
C TYR A 129 6.68 9.95 -11.61
N THR A 130 6.76 11.22 -11.98
CA THR A 130 6.67 11.66 -13.38
C THR A 130 7.88 12.51 -13.77
N SER A 131 8.07 12.68 -15.08
CA SER A 131 8.98 13.71 -15.59
C SER A 131 8.39 15.11 -15.39
N SER A 132 9.26 16.12 -15.31
CA SER A 132 8.88 17.53 -15.36
C SER A 132 8.72 18.01 -16.82
N PRO A 133 7.80 18.94 -17.10
CA PRO A 133 6.75 19.46 -16.22
C PRO A 133 5.56 18.50 -16.15
N GLU A 134 4.73 18.61 -15.12
CA GLU A 134 3.50 17.82 -15.01
C GLU A 134 2.38 18.55 -14.27
N THR A 135 1.14 18.21 -14.61
CA THR A 135 -0.07 18.74 -13.97
C THR A 135 -0.98 17.59 -13.54
N LEU A 136 -1.39 17.58 -12.27
CA LEU A 136 -2.44 16.68 -11.78
C LEU A 136 -3.81 17.18 -12.23
N ILE A 137 -4.55 16.38 -13.00
CA ILE A 137 -5.90 16.71 -13.46
C ILE A 137 -6.95 16.24 -12.45
N ASP A 138 -6.89 14.96 -12.05
CA ASP A 138 -7.82 14.35 -11.10
C ASP A 138 -7.19 13.11 -10.46
N ALA A 139 -7.74 12.63 -9.35
CA ALA A 139 -7.46 11.31 -8.80
C ALA A 139 -8.69 10.76 -8.08
N TRP A 140 -8.92 9.45 -8.21
CA TRP A 140 -10.07 8.78 -7.59
C TRP A 140 -9.74 7.35 -7.15
N ALA A 141 -10.55 6.83 -6.24
CA ALA A 141 -10.44 5.46 -5.73
C ALA A 141 -11.81 4.92 -5.32
N THR A 142 -11.92 3.60 -5.17
CA THR A 142 -13.11 2.97 -4.59
C THR A 142 -12.80 2.56 -3.15
N ILE A 143 -13.64 2.96 -2.20
CA ILE A 143 -13.49 2.68 -0.77
C ILE A 143 -14.83 2.22 -0.18
N TYR A 144 -14.83 1.68 1.03
CA TYR A 144 -16.04 1.26 1.72
C TYR A 144 -17.04 2.42 1.94
N ALA A 145 -18.33 2.10 1.84
CA ALA A 145 -19.40 3.10 1.82
C ALA A 145 -19.43 4.02 3.06
N GLY A 146 -19.07 3.50 4.24
CA GLY A 146 -19.04 4.26 5.50
C GLY A 146 -17.77 5.09 5.78
N TRP A 147 -16.89 5.29 4.78
CA TRP A 147 -15.71 6.14 4.96
C TRP A 147 -16.03 7.64 4.95
N ASP A 148 -15.61 8.39 5.97
CA ASP A 148 -15.86 9.84 6.07
C ASP A 148 -14.55 10.66 6.12
N GLY A 149 -13.47 10.07 5.59
CA GLY A 149 -12.14 10.65 5.58
C GLY A 149 -11.91 11.73 4.52
N GLN A 150 -10.63 11.95 4.19
CA GLN A 150 -10.19 12.89 3.17
C GLN A 150 -9.25 12.19 2.20
N PHE A 151 -9.38 12.53 0.92
CA PHE A 151 -8.43 12.16 -0.13
C PHE A 151 -7.68 13.42 -0.56
N ASN A 152 -6.38 13.46 -0.29
CA ASN A 152 -5.48 14.57 -0.59
C ASN A 152 -4.35 14.10 -1.50
#